data_AF-A0A7K0NVJ5-F1
#
_entry.id   AF-A0A7K0NVJ5-F1
#
_cell.length_a   1.000
_cell.length_b   1.000
_cell.length_c   1.000
_cell.angle_alpha   90.00
_cell.angle_beta   90.00
_cell.angle_gamma   90.00
#
_symmetry.space_group_name_H-M   'P 1'
#
loop_
_entity.id
_entity.type
_entity.pdbx_description
1 polymer ?
#
loop_
_entity_poly.entity_id
_entity_poly.type
_entity_poly.pdbx_seq_one_letter_code
_entity_poly.pdbx_strand_id
1 'polypeptide(L)' 'MVAAPIRPDRPGATGDPRVDDAIARLDDLDGSPTSEHVEIVDDVHRRLQSALSDLDLSASA' A
#
# COMPACT_ATOMS: atom_id res chain seq x y z
N MET A 1 -19.92 21.00 11.39
CA MET A 1 -19.72 19.54 11.34
C MET A 1 -18.87 19.26 10.11
N VAL A 2 -17.55 19.09 10.28
CA VAL A 2 -16.71 18.66 9.15
C VAL A 2 -17.08 17.20 8.89
N ALA A 3 -17.41 16.86 7.64
CA ALA A 3 -17.64 15.46 7.29
C ALA A 3 -16.36 14.68 7.59
N ALA A 4 -16.46 13.56 8.30
CA ALA A 4 -15.33 12.67 8.46
C ALA A 4 -14.80 12.31 7.06
N PRO A 5 -13.47 12.31 6.83
CA PRO A 5 -12.93 11.95 5.54
C PRO A 5 -13.45 10.55 5.15
N ILE A 6 -13.88 10.40 3.90
CA ILE A 6 -14.23 9.09 3.34
C ILE A 6 -12.94 8.25 3.37
N ARG A 7 -12.87 7.32 4.32
CA ARG A 7 -11.80 6.33 4.35
C ARG A 7 -12.22 5.19 3.43
N PRO A 8 -11.42 4.84 2.41
CA PRO A 8 -11.69 3.62 1.66
C PRO A 8 -11.67 2.43 2.62
N ASP A 9 -12.55 1.46 2.38
CA ASP A 9 -12.54 0.21 3.15
C ASP A 9 -11.20 -0.50 2.91
N ARG A 10 -10.59 -1.02 3.98
CA ARG A 10 -9.26 -1.64 3.86
C ARG A 10 -9.44 -3.00 3.17
N PRO A 11 -8.59 -3.35 2.19
CA PRO A 11 -8.58 -4.71 1.68
C PRO A 11 -8.34 -5.72 2.81
N GLY A 12 -9.01 -6.88 2.77
CA GLY A 12 -8.65 -8.01 3.61
C GLY A 12 -7.24 -8.52 3.28
N ALA A 13 -6.68 -9.40 4.12
CA ALA A 13 -5.37 -10.00 3.88
C ALA A 13 -5.31 -10.63 2.48
N THR A 14 -4.31 -10.24 1.69
CA THR A 14 -4.15 -10.66 0.30
C THR A 14 -3.54 -12.05 0.22
N GLY A 15 -2.86 -12.48 1.29
CA GLY A 15 -2.19 -13.79 1.38
C GLY A 15 -0.74 -13.76 0.89
N ASP A 16 -0.27 -12.62 0.37
CA ASP A 16 1.15 -12.36 0.14
C ASP A 16 1.66 -11.38 1.22
N PRO A 17 2.61 -11.81 2.09
CA PRO A 17 3.08 -10.98 3.19
C PRO A 17 3.72 -9.66 2.73
N ARG A 18 4.29 -9.61 1.51
CA ARG A 18 4.91 -8.39 0.96
C ARG A 18 3.84 -7.36 0.57
N VAL A 19 2.72 -7.84 0.02
CA VAL A 19 1.57 -7.01 -0.32
C VAL A 19 0.88 -6.51 0.94
N ASP A 20 0.70 -7.39 1.92
CA ASP A 20 0.09 -7.03 3.21
C ASP A 20 0.94 -6.00 3.98
N ASP A 21 2.27 -6.14 3.99
CA ASP A 21 3.20 -5.16 4.57
C ASP A 21 3.15 -3.81 3.84
N ALA A 22 3.05 -3.82 2.50
CA ALA A 22 2.92 -2.59 1.72
C ALA A 22 1.58 -1.87 1.99
N ILE A 23 0.48 -2.63 2.13
CA ILE A 23 -0.83 -2.07 2.49
C ILE A 23 -0.81 -1.52 3.92
N ALA A 24 -0.18 -2.22 4.87
CA ALA A 24 -0.06 -1.75 6.26
C ALA A 24 0.65 -0.40 6.35
N ARG A 25 1.60 -0.12 5.46
CA ARG A 25 2.33 1.15 5.42
C ARG A 25 1.47 2.35 5.00
N LEU A 26 0.32 2.12 4.36
CA LEU A 26 -0.65 3.20 4.07
C LEU A 26 -1.28 3.75 5.36
N ASP A 27 -1.21 3.02 6.49
CA ASP A 27 -1.71 3.51 7.78
C ASP A 27 -0.90 4.68 8.32
N ASP A 28 0.38 4.78 7.94
CA ASP A 28 1.26 5.87 8.32
C ASP A 28 0.78 7.22 7.71
N LEU A 29 -0.01 7.19 6.63
CA LEU A 29 -0.56 8.38 5.98
C LEU A 29 -1.52 9.16 6.86
N ASP A 30 -2.26 8.48 7.75
CA ASP A 30 -3.29 9.11 8.58
C ASP A 30 -2.72 10.05 9.65
N GLY A 31 -1.46 9.82 10.06
CA GLY A 31 -0.74 10.65 11.04
C GLY A 31 0.29 11.60 10.40
N SER A 32 0.56 11.42 9.11
CA SER A 32 1.61 12.13 8.38
C SER A 32 1.09 13.45 7.76
N PRO A 33 1.93 14.51 7.66
CA PRO A 33 1.58 15.68 6.86
C PRO A 33 1.48 15.33 5.37
N THR A 34 0.67 16.07 4.63
CA THR A 34 0.42 15.82 3.19
C THR A 34 1.69 15.88 2.33
N SER A 35 2.69 16.66 2.75
CA SER A 35 3.98 16.71 2.05
C SER A 35 4.73 15.37 2.07
N GLU A 36 4.57 14.58 3.14
CA GLU A 36 5.21 13.28 3.34
C GLU A 36 4.38 12.13 2.71
N HIS A 37 3.10 12.38 2.36
CA HIS A 37 2.23 11.38 1.74
C HIS A 37 2.79 10.87 0.41
N VAL A 38 3.43 11.74 -0.37
CA VAL A 38 3.99 11.38 -1.67
C VAL A 38 5.10 10.32 -1.52
N GLU A 39 5.97 10.47 -0.52
CA GLU A 39 7.05 9.52 -0.28
C GLU A 39 6.52 8.17 0.20
N ILE A 40 5.51 8.18 1.08
CA ILE A 40 4.87 6.95 1.57
C ILE A 40 4.16 6.22 0.42
N VAL A 41 3.40 6.93 -0.42
CA VAL A 41 2.70 6.32 -1.57
C VAL A 41 3.69 5.79 -2.62
N ASP A 42 4.80 6.49 -2.89
CA ASP A 42 5.82 6.00 -3.84
C ASP A 42 6.48 4.71 -3.34
N ASP A 43 6.83 4.65 -2.05
CA ASP A 43 7.40 3.44 -1.43
C ASP A 43 6.42 2.26 -1.50
N VAL A 44 5.14 2.48 -1.18
CA VAL A 44 4.10 1.45 -1.32
C VAL A 44 3.97 0.97 -2.77
N HIS A 45 3.90 1.89 -3.74
CA HIS A 45 3.83 1.53 -5.15
C HIS A 45 5.03 0.72 -5.62
N ARG A 46 6.25 1.10 -5.20
CA ARG A 46 7.48 0.36 -5.53
C ARG A 46 7.46 -1.07 -4.98
N ARG A 47 7.06 -1.24 -3.72
CA ARG A 47 6.98 -2.57 -3.09
C ARG A 47 5.96 -3.46 -3.77
N LEU A 48 4.78 -2.92 -4.07
CA LEU A 48 3.73 -3.65 -4.78
C LEU A 48 4.18 -4.04 -6.19
N GLN A 49 4.80 -3.12 -6.94
CA GLN A 49 5.35 -3.45 -8.26
C GLN A 49 6.42 -4.54 -8.18
N SER A 50 7.33 -4.47 -7.21
CA SER A 50 8.35 -5.50 -7.01
C SER A 50 7.72 -6.86 -6.72
N ALA A 51 6.72 -6.93 -5.85
CA ALA A 51 6.05 -8.18 -5.52
C ALA A 51 5.30 -8.78 -6.74
N LEU A 52 4.67 -7.93 -7.55
CA LEU A 52 3.99 -8.34 -8.79
C LEU A 52 4.98 -8.81 -9.86
N SER A 53 6.13 -8.13 -10.02
CA SER A 53 7.18 -8.57 -10.95
C SER A 53 7.76 -9.92 -10.55
N ASP A 54 8.01 -10.16 -9.26
CA ASP A 54 8.47 -11.46 -8.77
C ASP A 54 7.44 -12.58 -9.05
N LEU A 55 6.14 -12.27 -8.90
CA LEU A 55 5.07 -13.23 -9.18
C LEU A 55 4.99 -13.57 -10.68
N ASP A 56 5.10 -12.55 -11.54
CA ASP A 56 5.10 -12.71 -13.01
C ASP A 56 6.27 -13.58 -13.51
N LEU A 57 7.45 -13.39 -12.90
CA LEU A 57 8.64 -14.22 -13.16
C LEU A 57 8.44 -15.68 -12.71
N SER A 58 7.75 -15.92 -11.59
CA SER A 58 7.43 -17.27 -11.11
C SER A 58 6.32 -17.95 -11.90
N ALA A 59 5.38 -17.20 -12.49
CA ALA A 59 4.30 -17.74 -13.29
C ALA A 59 4.74 -18.12 -14.71
N SER A 60 5.85 -17.54 -15.17
CA SER A 60 6.42 -17.75 -16.50
C SER A 60 7.49 -18.86 -16.56
N ALA A 61 7.79 -19.51 -15.43
CA ALA A 61 8.80 -20.56 -15.29
C ALA A 61 8.16 -21.95 -15.17
#